data_AF-A0A0A5G134-F1
#
_entry.id   AF-A0A0A5G134-F1
#
_cell.length_a   1.000
_cell.length_b   1.000
_cell.length_c   1.000
_cell.angle_alpha   90.00
_cell.angle_beta   90.00
_cell.angle_gamma   90.00
#
_symmetry.space_group_name_H-M   'P 1'
#
loop_
_entity.id
_entity.type
_entity.pdbx_description
1 polymer ?
#
loop_
_entity_poly.entity_id
_entity_poly.type
_entity_poly.pdbx_seq_one_letter_code
_entity_poly.pdbx_strand_id
1 'polypeptide(L)'
;MTETFVTAINCKDGRAQLPVIYWMQERFSAQYVDMITEPGPTNHILNATEQQIETLKAKINISHNIHGSKAIAIVAHNECAGNPISKEEQKQQVSQCVDIVNSWGYDMKVIGLFVNENWEVELIEE
;
A
#
# COMPACT_ATOMS: atom_id res chain seq x y z
N MET A 1 -4.34 17.75 -19.84
CA MET A 1 -4.82 16.62 -19.02
C MET A 1 -4.16 16.77 -17.67
N THR A 2 -4.92 16.82 -16.59
CA THR A 2 -4.36 16.80 -15.23
C THR A 2 -3.78 15.42 -14.99
N GLU A 3 -2.49 15.33 -14.65
CA GLU A 3 -1.85 14.06 -14.28
C GLU A 3 -2.62 13.42 -13.11
N THR A 4 -2.88 12.12 -13.18
CA THR A 4 -3.64 11.38 -12.16
C THR A 4 -2.70 10.49 -11.35
N PHE A 5 -2.75 10.65 -10.02
CA PHE A 5 -1.91 9.91 -9.09
C PHE A 5 -2.76 8.99 -8.20
N VAL A 6 -2.18 7.85 -7.84
CA VAL A 6 -2.60 7.00 -6.73
C VAL A 6 -1.38 6.66 -5.87
N THR A 7 -1.60 6.11 -4.67
CA THR A 7 -0.52 5.80 -3.73
C THR A 7 -0.53 4.31 -3.41
N ALA A 8 0.65 3.71 -3.25
CA ALA A 8 0.78 2.36 -2.72
C ALA A 8 1.84 2.32 -1.62
N ILE A 9 1.48 1.73 -0.48
CA ILE A 9 2.39 1.38 0.61
C ILE A 9 2.78 -0.08 0.41
N ASN A 10 3.98 -0.30 -0.14
CA ASN A 10 4.41 -1.60 -0.64
C ASN A 10 5.80 -1.98 -0.10
N CYS A 11 6.17 -3.25 -0.25
CA CYS A 11 7.51 -3.70 0.10
C CYS A 11 8.55 -3.12 -0.86
N LYS A 12 9.76 -2.84 -0.37
CA LYS A 12 10.91 -2.49 -1.23
C LYS A 12 11.38 -3.64 -2.15
N ASP A 13 10.78 -4.82 -2.07
CA ASP A 13 11.04 -5.94 -2.97
C ASP A 13 10.62 -5.58 -4.40
N GLY A 14 11.60 -5.48 -5.31
CA GLY A 14 11.36 -5.09 -6.70
C GLY A 14 10.39 -6.00 -7.45
N ARG A 15 10.25 -7.27 -7.03
CA ARG A 15 9.33 -8.23 -7.65
C ARG A 15 7.86 -7.86 -7.43
N ALA A 16 7.55 -7.20 -6.31
CA ALA A 16 6.21 -6.74 -5.97
C ALA A 16 5.89 -5.33 -6.51
N GLN A 17 6.89 -4.57 -7.00
CA GLN A 17 6.70 -3.17 -7.40
C GLN A 17 5.89 -3.05 -8.68
N LEU A 18 6.35 -3.65 -9.78
CA LEU A 18 5.68 -3.54 -11.09
C LEU A 18 4.27 -4.13 -11.11
N PRO A 19 3.99 -5.32 -10.53
CA PRO A 19 2.63 -5.84 -10.47
C PRO A 19 1.65 -4.87 -9.82
N VAL A 20 2.05 -4.26 -8.71
CA VAL A 20 1.22 -3.28 -7.98
C VAL A 20 1.05 -2.00 -8.78
N ILE A 21 2.12 -1.48 -9.38
CA ILE A 21 2.06 -0.25 -10.19
C ILE A 21 1.06 -0.43 -11.33
N TYR A 22 1.19 -1.49 -12.12
CA TYR A 22 0.31 -1.72 -13.26
C TYR A 22 -1.13 -1.97 -12.85
N TRP A 23 -1.34 -2.78 -11.82
CA TRP A 23 -2.69 -3.04 -11.30
C TRP A 23 -3.36 -1.76 -10.83
N MET A 24 -2.65 -0.90 -10.09
CA MET A 24 -3.18 0.37 -9.58
C MET A 24 -3.46 1.37 -10.71
N GLN A 25 -2.56 1.48 -11.69
CA GLN A 25 -2.76 2.33 -12.87
C GLN A 25 -4.01 1.90 -13.64
N GLU A 26 -4.18 0.61 -13.89
CA GLU A 26 -5.35 0.07 -14.60
C GLU A 26 -6.64 0.28 -13.78
N ARG A 27 -6.64 -0.14 -12.50
CA ARG A 27 -7.82 -0.07 -11.61
C ARG A 27 -8.39 1.32 -11.48
N PHE A 28 -7.53 2.34 -11.39
CA PHE A 28 -7.91 3.72 -11.12
C PHE A 28 -7.75 4.65 -12.33
N SER A 29 -7.37 4.13 -13.50
CA SER A 29 -7.02 4.95 -14.67
C SER A 29 -6.01 6.05 -14.32
N ALA A 30 -5.05 5.69 -13.45
CA ALA A 30 -4.02 6.60 -12.94
C ALA A 30 -2.79 6.58 -13.85
N GLN A 31 -2.16 7.73 -14.04
CA GLN A 31 -0.91 7.84 -14.79
C GLN A 31 0.30 7.44 -13.94
N TYR A 32 0.29 7.81 -12.66
CA TYR A 32 1.42 7.59 -11.76
C TYR A 32 1.00 6.95 -10.45
N VAL A 33 1.92 6.22 -9.84
CA VAL A 33 1.76 5.60 -8.52
C VAL A 33 2.88 6.07 -7.61
N ASP A 34 2.53 6.84 -6.57
CA ASP A 34 3.46 7.19 -5.51
C ASP A 34 3.73 5.95 -4.65
N MET A 35 4.96 5.46 -4.71
CA MET A 35 5.39 4.28 -3.95
C MET A 35 6.01 4.71 -2.62
N ILE A 36 5.35 4.37 -1.51
CA ILE A 36 5.92 4.46 -0.17
C ILE A 36 6.41 3.06 0.21
N THR A 37 7.72 2.90 0.41
CA THR A 37 8.32 1.57 0.56
C THR A 37 8.97 1.34 1.92
N GLU A 38 8.70 0.18 2.52
CA GLU A 38 9.37 -0.34 3.71
C GLU A 38 9.55 -1.86 3.57
N PRO A 39 10.57 -2.51 4.17
CA PRO A 39 10.58 -3.97 4.25
C PRO A 39 9.42 -4.45 5.13
N GLY A 40 8.52 -5.28 4.58
CA GLY A 40 7.36 -5.78 5.33
C GLY A 40 6.40 -4.67 5.78
N PRO A 41 5.80 -3.91 4.84
CA PRO A 41 5.05 -2.69 5.15
C PRO A 41 3.88 -2.90 6.11
N THR A 42 3.17 -4.03 6.03
CA THR A 42 2.07 -4.34 6.95
C THR A 42 2.56 -4.47 8.40
N ASN A 43 3.65 -5.20 8.61
CA ASN A 43 4.27 -5.30 9.93
C ASN A 43 4.82 -3.95 10.42
N HIS A 44 5.34 -3.13 9.50
CA HIS A 44 5.79 -1.78 9.81
C HIS A 44 4.63 -0.91 10.32
N ILE A 45 3.46 -0.94 9.67
CA ILE A 45 2.27 -0.18 10.11
C ILE A 45 1.76 -0.69 11.46
N LEU A 46 1.59 -2.00 11.61
CA LEU A 46 0.99 -2.60 12.82
C LEU A 46 1.83 -2.40 14.08
N ASN A 47 3.16 -2.33 13.93
CA ASN A 47 4.10 -2.19 15.04
C ASN A 47 4.83 -0.85 15.03
N ALA A 48 4.31 0.15 14.30
CA ALA A 48 4.92 1.46 14.23
C ALA A 48 4.86 2.18 15.58
N THR A 49 5.96 2.83 15.92
CA THR A 49 5.96 3.92 16.91
C THR A 49 5.16 5.12 16.39
N GLU A 50 4.73 6.00 17.30
CA GLU A 50 4.06 7.26 16.93
C GLU A 50 4.86 8.07 15.90
N GLN A 51 6.18 8.17 16.09
CA GLN A 51 7.06 8.89 15.16
C GLN A 51 7.09 8.25 13.76
N GLN A 52 7.02 6.92 13.66
CA GLN A 52 6.96 6.22 12.38
C GLN A 52 5.61 6.44 11.69
N ILE A 53 4.51 6.41 12.44
CA ILE A 53 3.18 6.76 11.93
C ILE A 53 3.16 8.19 11.39
N GLU A 54 3.70 9.17 12.14
CA GLU A 54 3.73 10.56 11.68
C GLU A 54 4.61 10.75 10.45
N THR A 55 5.71 9.99 10.34
CA THR A 55 6.53 9.98 9.12
C THR A 55 5.78 9.39 7.92
N LEU A 56 5.02 8.31 8.13
CA LEU A 56 4.20 7.70 7.09
C LEU A 56 3.07 8.64 6.64
N LYS A 57 2.35 9.26 7.58
CA LYS A 57 1.34 10.28 7.28
C LYS A 57 1.93 11.48 6.53
N ALA A 58 3.13 11.94 6.88
CA ALA A 58 3.78 13.02 6.17
C ALA A 58 4.05 12.68 4.69
N LYS A 59 4.45 11.43 4.38
CA LYS A 59 4.60 10.94 3.01
C LYS A 59 3.24 10.89 2.30
N ILE A 60 2.21 10.34 2.94
CA ILE A 60 0.84 10.27 2.39
C ILE A 60 0.27 11.68 2.13
N ASN A 61 0.55 12.64 3.00
CA ASN A 61 0.10 14.02 2.87
C ASN A 61 0.65 14.69 1.60
N ILE A 62 1.85 14.33 1.15
CA ILE A 62 2.39 14.83 -0.13
C ILE A 62 1.56 14.26 -1.28
N SER A 63 1.35 12.94 -1.30
CA SER A 63 0.51 12.30 -2.32
C SER A 63 -0.92 12.84 -2.34
N HIS A 64 -1.52 13.04 -1.17
CA HIS A 64 -2.89 13.54 -1.05
C HIS A 64 -3.01 15.02 -1.43
N ASN A 65 -2.24 15.89 -0.79
CA ASN A 65 -2.45 17.34 -0.88
C ASN A 65 -1.77 17.97 -2.10
N ILE A 66 -0.64 17.41 -2.57
CA ILE A 66 0.14 17.97 -3.67
C ILE A 66 -0.20 17.27 -4.98
N HIS A 67 -0.20 15.93 -4.99
CA HIS A 67 -0.50 15.15 -6.20
C HIS A 67 -1.99 14.87 -6.40
N GLY A 68 -2.83 15.13 -5.38
CA GLY A 68 -4.27 14.89 -5.47
C GLY A 68 -4.65 13.41 -5.53
N SER A 69 -3.81 12.54 -4.96
CA SER A 69 -4.00 11.08 -4.94
C SER A 69 -5.41 10.71 -4.46
N LYS A 70 -6.02 9.72 -5.13
CA LYS A 70 -7.41 9.30 -4.88
C LYS A 70 -7.55 7.96 -4.19
N ALA A 71 -6.46 7.20 -4.11
CA ALA A 71 -6.47 5.88 -3.51
C ALA A 71 -5.12 5.58 -2.83
N ILE A 72 -5.18 4.77 -1.77
CA ILE A 72 -4.03 4.18 -1.09
C ILE A 72 -4.19 2.66 -1.14
N ALA A 73 -3.24 1.95 -1.73
CA ALA A 73 -3.14 0.51 -1.58
C ALA A 73 -2.20 0.13 -0.43
N ILE A 74 -2.63 -0.77 0.44
CA ILE A 74 -1.79 -1.46 1.41
C ILE A 74 -1.42 -2.82 0.84
N VAL A 75 -0.13 -3.09 0.70
CA VAL A 75 0.32 -4.27 -0.05
C VAL A 75 1.19 -5.18 0.80
N ALA A 76 0.83 -6.45 0.88
CA ALA A 76 1.71 -7.54 1.30
C ALA A 76 2.05 -8.44 0.09
N HIS A 77 3.07 -9.30 0.24
CA HIS A 77 3.48 -10.18 -0.86
C HIS A 77 4.05 -11.51 -0.37
N ASN A 78 3.87 -12.53 -1.19
CA ASN A 78 4.42 -13.85 -0.95
C ASN A 78 5.94 -13.80 -0.73
N GLU A 79 6.44 -14.63 0.20
CA GLU A 79 7.87 -14.74 0.55
C GLU A 79 8.56 -13.41 0.93
N CYS A 80 7.86 -12.55 1.68
CA CYS A 80 8.42 -11.30 2.18
C CYS A 80 9.50 -11.52 3.26
N ALA A 81 10.76 -11.24 2.92
CA ALA A 81 11.87 -11.31 3.88
C ALA A 81 11.76 -10.27 5.02
N GLY A 82 11.09 -9.14 4.77
CA GLY A 82 10.85 -8.10 5.78
C GLY A 82 9.71 -8.42 6.75
N ASN A 83 8.92 -9.46 6.46
CA ASN A 83 7.84 -9.93 7.30
C ASN A 83 7.61 -11.44 7.05
N PRO A 84 8.46 -12.33 7.62
CA PRO A 84 8.49 -13.75 7.29
C PRO A 84 7.38 -14.53 8.02
N ILE A 85 6.13 -14.27 7.65
CA ILE A 85 4.91 -14.91 8.18
C ILE A 85 4.13 -15.60 7.04
N SER A 86 3.12 -16.40 7.38
CA SER A 86 2.33 -17.14 6.39
C SER A 86 1.47 -16.22 5.49
N LYS A 87 1.05 -16.74 4.33
CA LYS A 87 0.14 -16.05 3.39
C LYS A 87 -1.14 -15.55 4.07
N GLU A 88 -1.77 -16.39 4.88
CA GLU A 88 -3.01 -16.03 5.59
C GLU A 88 -2.79 -14.94 6.64
N GLU A 89 -1.68 -15.02 7.39
CA GLU A 89 -1.32 -13.96 8.35
C GLU A 89 -1.01 -12.64 7.63
N GLN A 90 -0.33 -12.67 6.48
CA GLN A 90 -0.11 -11.47 5.68
C GLN A 90 -1.43 -10.84 5.21
N LYS A 91 -2.37 -11.64 4.70
CA LYS A 91 -3.69 -11.16 4.27
C LYS A 91 -4.47 -10.53 5.42
N GLN A 92 -4.44 -11.16 6.61
CA GLN A 92 -5.04 -10.60 7.81
C GLN A 92 -4.40 -9.26 8.21
N GLN A 93 -3.06 -9.18 8.15
CA GLN A 93 -2.36 -7.93 8.45
C GLN A 93 -2.68 -6.82 7.43
N VAL A 94 -2.88 -7.16 6.15
CA VAL A 94 -3.36 -6.19 5.14
C VAL A 94 -4.68 -5.58 5.61
N SER A 95 -5.65 -6.40 6.01
CA SER A 95 -6.94 -5.90 6.49
C SER A 95 -6.85 -4.99 7.71
N GLN A 96 -6.07 -5.41 8.70
CA GLN A 96 -5.85 -4.58 9.89
C GLN A 96 -5.19 -3.23 9.54
N CYS A 97 -4.27 -3.23 8.58
CA CYS A 97 -3.64 -1.99 8.11
C CYS A 97 -4.61 -1.11 7.33
N VAL A 98 -5.51 -1.68 6.52
CA VAL A 98 -6.57 -0.94 5.84
C VAL A 98 -7.43 -0.20 6.87
N ASP A 99 -7.88 -0.89 7.93
CA ASP A 99 -8.64 -0.28 9.02
C ASP A 99 -7.88 0.87 9.71
N ILE A 100 -6.59 0.65 10.04
CA ILE A 100 -5.74 1.67 10.66
C ILE A 100 -5.62 2.90 9.76
N VAL A 101 -5.34 2.71 8.47
CA VAL A 101 -5.13 3.82 7.53
C VAL A 101 -6.44 4.55 7.24
N ASN A 102 -7.56 3.83 7.15
CA ASN A 102 -8.90 4.43 7.08
C ASN A 102 -9.20 5.30 8.30
N SER A 103 -8.78 4.88 9.50
CA SER A 103 -8.99 5.66 10.73
C SER A 103 -8.28 7.02 10.74
N TRP A 104 -7.31 7.25 9.83
CA TRP A 104 -6.62 8.53 9.70
C TRP A 104 -7.47 9.60 8.98
N GLY A 105 -8.58 9.22 8.35
CA GLY A 105 -9.59 10.18 7.86
C GLY A 105 -9.22 10.89 6.55
N TYR A 106 -8.39 10.28 5.72
CA TYR A 106 -8.10 10.81 4.37
C TYR A 106 -9.33 10.66 3.46
N ASP A 107 -9.58 11.66 2.61
CA ASP A 107 -10.54 11.56 1.50
C ASP A 107 -9.90 10.81 0.31
N MET A 108 -9.51 9.57 0.56
CA MET A 108 -8.93 8.63 -0.41
C MET A 108 -9.49 7.24 -0.15
N LYS A 109 -9.70 6.48 -1.22
CA LYS A 109 -10.09 5.08 -1.08
C LYS A 109 -8.91 4.24 -0.59
N VAL A 110 -9.03 3.57 0.54
CA VAL A 110 -8.00 2.65 1.05
C VAL A 110 -8.38 1.23 0.66
N ILE A 111 -7.46 0.51 0.01
CA ILE A 111 -7.68 -0.87 -0.43
C ILE A 111 -6.56 -1.79 0.06
N GLY A 112 -6.89 -3.06 0.26
CA GLY A 112 -5.93 -4.09 0.64
C GLY A 112 -5.56 -4.98 -0.54
N LEU A 113 -4.26 -5.15 -0.82
CA LEU A 113 -3.74 -5.99 -1.89
C LEU A 113 -2.76 -7.04 -1.36
N PHE A 114 -2.74 -8.20 -2.00
CA PHE A 114 -1.73 -9.24 -1.80
C PHE A 114 -1.11 -9.65 -3.13
N VAL A 115 0.22 -9.61 -3.24
CA VAL A 115 0.93 -10.13 -4.42
C VAL A 115 1.25 -11.61 -4.18
N ASN A 116 0.68 -12.49 -5.00
CA ASN A 116 0.73 -13.93 -4.78
C ASN A 116 2.03 -14.58 -5.28
N GLU A 117 2.11 -15.91 -5.16
CA GLU A 117 3.25 -16.72 -5.57
C GLU A 117 3.61 -16.62 -7.06
N ASN A 118 2.66 -16.22 -7.91
CA ASN A 118 2.86 -15.99 -9.34
C ASN A 118 3.18 -14.52 -9.67
N TRP A 119 3.35 -13.67 -8.65
CA TRP A 119 3.49 -12.21 -8.77
C TRP A 119 2.27 -11.51 -9.37
N GLU A 120 1.09 -12.10 -9.18
CA GLU A 120 -0.19 -11.52 -9.56
C GLU A 120 -0.85 -10.84 -8.36
N VAL A 121 -1.56 -9.75 -8.60
CA VAL A 121 -2.21 -8.95 -7.54
C VAL A 121 -3.61 -9.52 -7.24
N GLU A 122 -3.83 -9.88 -5.98
CA GLU A 122 -5.13 -10.25 -5.42
C GLU A 122 -5.69 -9.07 -4.60
N LEU A 123 -6.95 -8.71 -4.86
CA LEU A 123 -7.68 -7.76 -4.03
C LEU A 123 -8.19 -8.48 -2.78
N ILE A 124 -7.87 -7.94 -1.60
CA ILE A 124 -8.31 -8.46 -0.31
C ILE A 124 -9.57 -7.73 0.16
N GLU A 125 -9.57 -6.40 0.11
CA GLU A 125 -10.73 -5.56 0.49
C GLU A 125 -10.67 -4.13 -0.10
N GLU A 126 -11.81 -3.42 -0.05
CA GLU A 126 -12.02 -2.06 -0.56
C GLU A 126 -12.92 -1.20 0.34
#